data_AF-A0A0D3JHP0-F1
#
_entry.id   AF-A0A0D3JHP0-F1
#
_cell.length_a   1.000
_cell.length_b   1.000
_cell.length_c   1.000
_cell.angle_alpha   90.00
_cell.angle_beta   90.00
_cell.angle_gamma   90.00
#
_symmetry.space_group_name_H-M   'P 1'
#
loop_
_entity.id
_entity.type
_entity.pdbx_description
1 polymer ?
#
loop_
_entity_poly.entity_id
_entity_poly.type
_entity_poly.pdbx_seq_one_letter_code
_entity_poly.pdbx_strand_id
1 'polypeptide(L)'
;MDYVRDGYDLLAAQCREHVPAASVPDEVTFCDAHYRGDAPRPVPWRAALDEIFSDALAARPLLGVATAGWVVQGARDGVGFEYDGESGARNRRFRLTAHLECGPDALLSTLLEPELIGKLDPTTLCLRTLAVLEDGRDAGAALCHTVAKTGFPFRHRDFVDVTAWKRLPDGTVLQAARSCPTAAASLAPTAVRGVVEEWAYVLAPAAGGGTDLTLVSQTDLAGYMPTAVTNRRAAVSSQHSAQMVGPVLADYVRALERVTIARVQ
;
A
#
# COMPACT_ATOMS: atom_id res chain seq x y z
N MET A 1 11.45 -8.47 -27.58
CA MET A 1 10.56 -9.34 -26.78
C MET A 1 9.62 -8.39 -26.08
N ASP A 2 8.47 -8.14 -26.70
CA ASP A 2 7.63 -6.96 -26.46
C ASP A 2 6.41 -7.33 -25.60
N TYR A 3 6.64 -7.97 -24.45
CA TYR A 3 5.57 -8.39 -23.53
C TYR A 3 4.98 -7.25 -22.67
N VAL A 4 5.55 -6.05 -22.73
CA VAL A 4 5.06 -4.85 -22.04
C VAL A 4 3.87 -4.21 -22.77
N ARG A 5 3.64 -4.53 -24.05
CA ARG A 5 2.56 -3.89 -24.84
C ARG A 5 1.23 -4.65 -24.75
N ASP A 6 1.28 -5.98 -24.75
CA ASP A 6 0.10 -6.84 -24.85
C ASP A 6 -0.79 -6.83 -23.59
N GLY A 7 -0.20 -6.59 -22.41
CA GLY A 7 -0.97 -6.38 -21.17
C GLY A 7 -1.71 -5.03 -21.13
N TYR A 8 -1.18 -4.02 -21.82
CA TYR A 8 -1.74 -2.66 -21.86
C TYR A 8 -2.88 -2.54 -22.88
N ASP A 9 -2.80 -3.21 -24.02
CA ASP A 9 -3.85 -3.18 -25.03
C ASP A 9 -5.14 -3.89 -24.54
N LEU A 10 -5.00 -4.91 -23.70
CA LEU A 10 -6.12 -5.57 -23.00
C LEU A 10 -6.83 -4.62 -22.01
N LEU A 11 -6.06 -3.77 -21.30
CA LEU A 11 -6.60 -2.78 -20.37
C LEU A 11 -7.30 -1.62 -21.11
N ALA A 12 -6.72 -1.17 -22.22
CA ALA A 12 -7.31 -0.16 -23.09
C ALA A 12 -8.56 -0.68 -23.84
N ALA A 13 -8.65 -1.98 -24.11
CA ALA A 13 -9.82 -2.62 -24.70
C ALA A 13 -10.96 -2.81 -23.67
N GLN A 14 -10.65 -3.29 -22.46
CA GLN A 14 -11.64 -3.47 -21.38
C GLN A 14 -12.24 -2.14 -20.89
N CYS A 15 -11.44 -1.06 -20.86
CA CYS A 15 -11.95 0.28 -20.57
C CYS A 15 -12.86 0.84 -21.68
N ARG A 16 -12.72 0.38 -22.93
CA ARG A 16 -13.58 0.79 -24.07
C ARG A 16 -14.91 0.04 -24.12
N GLU A 17 -14.98 -1.18 -23.58
CA GLU A 17 -16.21 -1.98 -23.58
C GLU A 17 -17.25 -1.56 -22.53
N HIS A 18 -16.87 -0.78 -21.50
CA HIS A 18 -17.75 -0.50 -20.34
C HIS A 18 -18.04 0.99 -20.10
N VAL A 19 -17.61 1.88 -21.01
CA VAL A 19 -17.87 3.32 -20.94
C VAL A 19 -18.47 3.78 -22.27
N PRO A 20 -19.71 4.33 -22.30
CA PRO A 20 -20.31 4.84 -23.53
C PRO A 20 -19.40 5.89 -24.20
N ALA A 21 -19.17 5.73 -25.50
CA ALA A 21 -18.20 6.45 -26.32
C ALA A 21 -18.33 7.99 -26.37
N ALA A 22 -19.31 8.59 -25.69
CA ALA A 22 -19.63 10.01 -25.78
C ALA A 22 -18.97 10.89 -24.68
N SER A 23 -17.98 10.41 -23.92
CA SER A 23 -17.35 11.21 -22.85
C SER A 23 -15.85 10.99 -22.64
N VAL A 24 -15.15 10.36 -23.58
CA VAL A 24 -13.68 10.23 -23.53
C VAL A 24 -13.08 11.29 -24.47
N PRO A 25 -12.34 12.30 -23.97
CA PRO A 25 -11.61 13.22 -24.83
C PRO A 25 -10.59 12.43 -25.67
N ASP A 26 -10.47 12.77 -26.96
CA ASP A 26 -9.69 12.08 -27.99
C ASP A 26 -8.15 12.07 -27.79
N GLU A 27 -7.65 12.47 -26.62
CA GLU A 27 -6.24 12.33 -26.24
C GLU A 27 -6.14 11.98 -24.75
N VAL A 28 -6.21 10.68 -24.42
CA VAL A 28 -5.41 10.20 -23.29
C VAL A 28 -4.01 9.99 -23.85
N THR A 29 -3.29 11.10 -24.01
CA THR A 29 -1.84 11.06 -24.15
C THR A 29 -1.33 10.45 -22.85
N PHE A 30 -1.05 9.15 -22.87
CA PHE A 30 -0.30 8.52 -21.80
C PHE A 30 0.99 9.32 -21.66
N CYS A 31 1.16 9.99 -20.53
CA CYS A 31 2.37 10.76 -20.28
C CYS A 31 3.57 9.80 -20.18
N ASP A 32 4.16 9.50 -21.34
CA ASP A 32 5.58 9.24 -21.54
C ASP A 32 6.40 10.53 -21.36
N ALA A 33 5.87 11.50 -20.62
CA ALA A 33 6.58 12.70 -20.24
C ALA A 33 7.74 12.27 -19.33
N HIS A 34 8.91 12.13 -19.97
CA HIS A 34 10.19 12.18 -19.33
C HIS A 34 10.15 13.23 -18.21
N TYR A 35 10.58 12.80 -17.03
CA TYR A 35 10.95 13.65 -15.92
C TYR A 35 11.78 14.85 -16.45
N ARG A 36 11.17 16.04 -16.53
CA ARG A 36 11.78 17.30 -16.97
C ARG A 36 11.61 18.40 -15.92
N GLY A 37 11.56 18.03 -14.65
CA GLY A 37 11.53 18.96 -13.51
C GLY A 37 12.77 18.77 -12.65
N ASP A 38 13.28 19.84 -12.07
CA ASP A 38 14.33 19.76 -11.05
C ASP A 38 13.93 18.75 -9.96
N ALA A 39 14.90 17.96 -9.47
CA ALA A 39 14.74 17.09 -8.29
C ALA A 39 13.91 17.82 -7.23
N PRO A 40 12.79 17.24 -6.73
CA PRO A 40 12.02 17.89 -5.69
C PRO A 40 12.97 18.24 -4.55
N ARG A 41 12.96 19.50 -4.12
CA ARG A 41 13.75 19.95 -2.97
C ARG A 41 13.48 18.97 -1.82
N PRO A 42 14.51 18.50 -1.09
CA PRO A 42 14.31 17.48 -0.08
C PRO A 42 13.39 18.05 1.01
N VAL A 43 12.11 17.65 0.96
CA VAL A 43 11.30 17.51 2.15
C VAL A 43 12.13 16.64 3.11
N PRO A 44 12.14 16.87 4.43
CA PRO A 44 12.84 16.01 5.38
C PRO A 44 12.15 14.65 5.52
N TRP A 45 12.02 13.92 4.40
CA TRP A 45 11.37 12.63 4.26
C TRP A 45 12.01 11.58 5.16
N ARG A 46 13.32 11.69 5.41
CA ARG A 46 14.04 10.81 6.35
C ARG A 46 13.46 10.88 7.76
N ALA A 47 13.34 12.09 8.31
CA ALA A 47 12.82 12.27 9.66
C ALA A 47 11.38 11.78 9.79
N ALA A 48 10.54 12.05 8.79
CA ALA A 48 9.16 11.58 8.76
C ALA A 48 9.04 10.04 8.66
N LEU A 49 9.93 9.39 7.91
CA LEU A 49 9.96 7.93 7.81
C LEU A 49 10.58 7.28 9.05
N ASP A 50 11.56 7.92 9.70
CA ASP A 50 12.11 7.44 10.96
C ASP A 50 11.09 7.49 12.11
N GLU A 51 10.22 8.50 12.13
CA GLU A 51 9.06 8.56 13.02
C GLU A 51 8.11 7.38 12.76
N ILE A 52 7.76 7.13 11.49
CA ILE A 52 6.91 5.98 11.12
C ILE A 52 7.56 4.65 11.50
N PHE A 53 8.87 4.49 11.30
CA PHE A 53 9.57 3.27 11.72
C PHE A 53 9.49 3.06 13.23
N SER A 54 9.68 4.13 14.01
CA SER A 54 9.56 4.10 15.46
C SER A 54 8.15 3.73 15.89
N ASP A 55 7.14 4.35 15.29
CA ASP A 55 5.73 4.13 15.60
C ASP A 55 5.27 2.71 15.24
N ALA A 56 5.68 2.20 14.08
CA ALA A 56 5.36 0.84 13.66
C ALA A 56 6.01 -0.22 14.57
N LEU A 57 7.25 0.02 15.01
CA LEU A 57 7.91 -0.82 16.01
C LEU A 57 7.18 -0.80 17.35
N ALA A 58 6.75 0.38 17.82
CA ALA A 58 5.98 0.52 19.05
C ALA A 58 4.57 -0.10 18.94
N ALA A 59 4.00 -0.12 17.73
CA ALA A 59 2.71 -0.74 17.46
C ALA A 59 2.77 -2.26 17.40
N ARG A 60 3.95 -2.88 17.31
CA ARG A 60 4.09 -4.34 17.33
C ARG A 60 3.57 -4.89 18.66
N PRO A 61 2.57 -5.78 18.67
CA PRO A 61 2.14 -6.39 19.91
C PRO A 61 3.29 -7.24 20.47
N LEU A 62 3.63 -6.99 21.72
CA LEU A 62 4.44 -7.94 22.48
C LEU A 62 3.57 -9.18 22.73
N LEU A 63 4.13 -10.36 22.50
CA LEU A 63 3.42 -11.63 22.72
C LEU A 63 2.73 -11.64 24.08
N GLY A 64 1.40 -11.80 24.07
CA GLY A 64 0.57 -11.88 25.28
C GLY A 64 0.21 -10.54 25.94
N VAL A 65 0.55 -9.40 25.34
CA VAL A 65 0.22 -8.07 25.87
C VAL A 65 -0.78 -7.37 24.96
N ALA A 66 -1.94 -7.00 25.51
CA ALA A 66 -2.88 -6.12 24.81
C ALA A 66 -2.24 -4.74 24.64
N THR A 67 -2.10 -4.28 23.41
CA THR A 67 -1.59 -2.93 23.14
C THR A 67 -2.69 -1.92 23.39
N ALA A 68 -2.50 -1.05 24.40
CA ALA A 68 -3.47 -0.01 24.73
C ALA A 68 -3.83 0.86 23.50
N GLY A 69 -5.10 1.25 23.40
CA GLY A 69 -5.63 2.07 22.29
C GLY A 69 -6.08 1.29 21.06
N TRP A 70 -5.63 0.04 20.87
CA TRP A 70 -6.04 -0.78 19.73
C TRP A 70 -7.30 -1.58 20.04
N VAL A 71 -8.25 -1.57 19.11
CA VAL A 71 -9.52 -2.28 19.20
C VAL A 71 -9.52 -3.42 18.19
N VAL A 72 -9.69 -4.64 18.69
CA VAL A 72 -9.79 -5.84 17.85
C VAL A 72 -11.01 -5.74 16.93
N GLN A 73 -10.77 -5.87 15.63
CA GLN A 73 -11.83 -5.93 14.62
C GLN A 73 -12.11 -7.36 14.18
N GLY A 74 -11.07 -8.21 14.11
CA GLY A 74 -11.22 -9.62 13.80
C GLY A 74 -9.92 -10.29 13.39
N ALA A 75 -10.07 -11.49 12.83
CA ALA A 75 -8.98 -12.23 12.20
C ALA A 75 -9.50 -12.95 10.95
N ARG A 76 -8.61 -13.18 9.98
CA ARG A 76 -8.90 -13.92 8.75
C ARG A 76 -7.64 -14.62 8.27
N ASP A 77 -7.76 -15.92 8.00
CA ASP A 77 -6.67 -16.76 7.49
C ASP A 77 -5.37 -16.59 8.30
N GLY A 78 -5.46 -16.57 9.63
CA GLY A 78 -4.32 -16.39 10.53
C GLY A 78 -3.72 -14.98 10.57
N VAL A 79 -4.36 -14.00 9.94
CA VAL A 79 -4.01 -12.57 10.04
C VAL A 79 -4.99 -11.90 11.00
N GLY A 80 -4.48 -11.41 12.13
CA GLY A 80 -5.24 -10.56 13.06
C GLY A 80 -5.28 -9.13 12.53
N PHE A 81 -6.41 -8.44 12.70
CA PHE A 81 -6.53 -7.03 12.33
C PHE A 81 -7.32 -6.23 13.36
N GLU A 82 -6.77 -5.06 13.67
CA GLU A 82 -7.18 -4.15 14.72
C GLU A 82 -7.24 -2.73 14.15
N TYR A 83 -7.97 -1.83 14.81
CA TYR A 83 -7.95 -0.41 14.49
C TYR A 83 -7.68 0.41 15.74
N ASP A 84 -7.05 1.56 15.56
CA ASP A 84 -6.83 2.52 16.63
C ASP A 84 -8.16 3.16 17.04
N GLY A 85 -8.55 2.97 18.30
CA GLY A 85 -9.78 3.48 18.88
C GLY A 85 -9.82 5.00 19.02
N GLU A 86 -8.67 5.67 19.00
CA GLU A 86 -8.55 7.13 19.05
C GLU A 86 -8.54 7.76 17.65
N SER A 87 -8.30 6.95 16.60
CA SER A 87 -8.30 7.43 15.22
C SER A 87 -9.70 7.83 14.72
N GLY A 88 -9.75 8.90 13.92
CA GLY A 88 -10.99 9.43 13.40
C GLY A 88 -11.74 8.43 12.52
N ALA A 89 -13.07 8.34 12.68
CA ALA A 89 -13.89 7.34 11.99
C ALA A 89 -13.88 7.40 10.45
N ARG A 90 -13.36 8.48 9.84
CA ARG A 90 -13.22 8.63 8.37
C ARG A 90 -11.88 8.12 7.84
N ASN A 91 -10.81 8.27 8.61
CA ASN A 91 -9.43 7.92 8.26
C ASN A 91 -8.84 7.11 9.43
N ARG A 92 -9.30 5.88 9.59
CA ARG A 92 -8.85 5.02 10.68
C ARG A 92 -7.44 4.51 10.40
N ARG A 93 -6.69 4.36 11.48
CA ARG A 93 -5.41 3.67 11.50
C ARG A 93 -5.66 2.20 11.80
N PHE A 94 -5.10 1.32 10.99
CA PHE A 94 -5.22 -0.13 11.11
C PHE A 94 -3.87 -0.76 11.45
N ARG A 95 -3.93 -1.85 12.20
CA ARG A 95 -2.80 -2.74 12.47
C ARG A 95 -3.18 -4.15 12.06
N LEU A 96 -2.27 -4.83 11.38
CA LEU A 96 -2.37 -6.24 11.05
C LEU A 96 -1.15 -6.98 11.57
N THR A 97 -1.38 -8.20 12.04
CA THR A 97 -0.32 -9.06 12.58
C THR A 97 -0.49 -10.47 12.03
N ALA A 98 0.59 -11.07 11.57
CA ALA A 98 0.58 -12.42 11.03
C ALA A 98 1.95 -13.08 11.19
N HIS A 99 1.95 -14.41 11.23
CA HIS A 99 3.13 -15.20 10.97
C HIS A 99 3.11 -15.62 9.49
N LEU A 100 4.25 -15.43 8.81
CA LEU A 100 4.47 -15.79 7.41
C LEU A 100 5.61 -16.80 7.27
N GLU A 101 5.51 -17.75 6.35
CA GLU A 101 6.49 -18.83 6.18
C GLU A 101 7.77 -18.40 5.45
N CYS A 102 7.76 -17.24 4.80
CA CYS A 102 8.89 -16.68 4.07
C CYS A 102 9.75 -15.77 4.98
N GLY A 103 11.05 -15.69 4.66
CA GLY A 103 11.99 -14.85 5.42
C GLY A 103 11.84 -13.34 5.13
N PRO A 104 12.29 -12.44 6.03
CA PRO A 104 12.07 -11.00 5.90
C PRO A 104 12.63 -10.39 4.61
N ASP A 105 13.80 -10.84 4.17
CA ASP A 105 14.45 -10.33 2.95
C ASP A 105 13.68 -10.71 1.68
N ALA A 106 13.09 -11.92 1.62
CA ALA A 106 12.30 -12.34 0.48
C ALA A 106 11.00 -11.52 0.37
N LEU A 107 10.38 -11.23 1.51
CA LEU A 107 9.23 -10.34 1.61
C LEU A 107 9.58 -8.92 1.17
N LEU A 108 10.68 -8.35 1.69
CA LEU A 108 11.14 -7.03 1.26
C LEU A 108 11.39 -6.99 -0.24
N SER A 109 12.11 -7.95 -0.78
CA SER A 109 12.39 -8.00 -2.23
C SER A 109 11.12 -8.07 -3.06
N THR A 110 10.06 -8.72 -2.56
CA THR A 110 8.74 -8.73 -3.20
C THR A 110 8.06 -7.36 -3.11
N LEU A 111 8.13 -6.71 -1.94
CA LEU A 111 7.52 -5.40 -1.71
C LEU A 111 8.17 -4.27 -2.52
N LEU A 112 9.46 -4.40 -2.85
CA LEU A 112 10.21 -3.43 -3.63
C LEU A 112 10.01 -3.58 -5.15
N GLU A 113 9.29 -4.61 -5.61
CA GLU A 113 9.09 -4.88 -7.03
C GLU A 113 7.69 -4.44 -7.51
N PRO A 114 7.59 -3.33 -8.26
CA PRO A 114 6.29 -2.78 -8.64
C PRO A 114 5.40 -3.76 -9.44
N GLU A 115 6.03 -4.58 -10.28
CA GLU A 115 5.35 -5.59 -11.09
C GLU A 115 4.70 -6.69 -10.26
N LEU A 116 5.23 -6.96 -9.06
CA LEU A 116 4.66 -7.95 -8.16
C LEU A 116 3.54 -7.36 -7.32
N ILE A 117 3.65 -6.10 -6.89
CA ILE A 117 2.58 -5.43 -6.12
C ILE A 117 1.25 -5.43 -6.87
N GLY A 118 1.24 -5.23 -8.19
CA GLY A 118 0.02 -5.32 -9.00
C GLY A 118 -0.65 -6.72 -9.00
N LYS A 119 0.11 -7.78 -8.68
CA LYS A 119 -0.42 -9.14 -8.47
C LYS A 119 -0.94 -9.36 -7.05
N LEU A 120 -0.45 -8.58 -6.07
CA LEU A 120 -0.87 -8.66 -4.67
C LEU A 120 -2.21 -7.97 -4.44
N ASP A 121 -2.38 -6.80 -5.06
CA ASP A 121 -3.51 -5.92 -4.83
C ASP A 121 -4.30 -5.73 -6.13
N PRO A 122 -5.48 -6.37 -6.28
CA PRO A 122 -6.34 -6.20 -7.46
C PRO A 122 -6.92 -4.78 -7.56
N THR A 123 -6.75 -3.94 -6.53
CA THR A 123 -7.12 -2.54 -6.56
C THR A 123 -5.99 -1.65 -7.09
N THR A 124 -4.75 -2.12 -7.19
CA THR A 124 -3.66 -1.34 -7.78
C THR A 124 -3.73 -1.40 -9.31
N LEU A 125 -3.92 -0.25 -9.96
CA LEU A 125 -3.92 -0.10 -11.42
C LEU A 125 -2.52 0.20 -11.96
N CYS A 126 -1.74 0.95 -11.20
CA CYS A 126 -0.39 1.37 -11.58
C CYS A 126 0.45 1.53 -10.33
N LEU A 127 1.69 1.06 -10.37
CA LEU A 127 2.73 1.41 -9.42
C LEU A 127 4.00 1.68 -10.21
N ARG A 128 4.61 2.84 -9.98
CA ARG A 128 5.82 3.27 -10.69
C ARG A 128 6.79 3.93 -9.74
N THR A 129 8.06 3.54 -9.81
CA THR A 129 9.16 4.30 -9.21
C THR A 129 9.44 5.54 -10.05
N LEU A 130 9.23 6.72 -9.49
CA LEU A 130 9.51 8.01 -10.13
C LEU A 130 10.98 8.42 -9.98
N ALA A 131 11.56 8.16 -8.81
CA ALA A 131 12.96 8.47 -8.54
C ALA A 131 13.51 7.55 -7.43
N VAL A 132 14.76 7.14 -7.56
CA VAL A 132 15.50 6.50 -6.46
C VAL A 132 16.18 7.62 -5.65
N LEU A 133 15.94 7.66 -4.34
CA LEU A 133 16.46 8.67 -3.43
C LEU A 133 17.66 8.14 -2.63
N GLU A 134 17.68 6.84 -2.36
CA GLU A 134 18.76 6.12 -1.69
C GLU A 134 18.77 4.66 -2.18
N ASP A 135 19.96 4.16 -2.49
CA ASP A 135 20.18 2.77 -2.92
C ASP A 135 21.39 2.20 -2.17
N GLY A 136 21.13 1.64 -1.00
CA GLY A 136 22.12 1.08 -0.11
C GLY A 136 21.89 -0.40 0.14
N ARG A 137 22.91 -1.07 0.68
CA ARG A 137 22.81 -2.49 1.05
C ARG A 137 21.84 -2.72 2.20
N ASP A 138 21.83 -1.82 3.19
CA ASP A 138 21.07 -1.99 4.44
C ASP A 138 19.93 -0.98 4.59
N ALA A 139 19.80 -0.04 3.65
CA ALA A 139 18.71 0.91 3.57
C ALA A 139 18.52 1.39 2.14
N GLY A 140 17.30 1.80 1.80
CA GLY A 140 16.98 2.39 0.51
C GLY A 140 15.73 3.24 0.58
N ALA A 141 15.55 4.13 -0.40
CA ALA A 141 14.40 5.01 -0.49
C ALA A 141 14.09 5.37 -1.94
N ALA A 142 12.81 5.49 -2.26
CA ALA A 142 12.33 5.82 -3.58
C ALA A 142 11.04 6.66 -3.52
N LEU A 143 10.89 7.60 -4.45
CA LEU A 143 9.64 8.26 -4.73
C LEU A 143 8.82 7.38 -5.67
N CYS A 144 7.61 7.04 -5.27
CA CYS A 144 6.71 6.16 -6.01
C CYS A 144 5.39 6.88 -6.34
N HIS A 145 4.78 6.48 -7.45
CA HIS A 145 3.43 6.89 -7.83
C HIS A 145 2.55 5.66 -7.96
N THR A 146 1.44 5.66 -7.24
CA THR A 146 0.47 4.56 -7.20
C THR A 146 -0.88 5.07 -7.67
N VAL A 147 -1.58 4.31 -8.52
CA VAL A 147 -2.98 4.58 -8.88
C VAL A 147 -3.83 3.40 -8.44
N ALA A 148 -4.83 3.66 -7.61
CA ALA A 148 -5.76 2.68 -7.08
C ALA A 148 -7.17 2.80 -7.69
N LYS A 149 -7.76 1.65 -8.00
CA LYS A 149 -9.13 1.43 -8.42
C LYS A 149 -10.05 1.41 -7.20
N THR A 150 -10.98 2.36 -7.17
CA THR A 150 -11.98 2.54 -6.10
C THR A 150 -13.36 2.00 -6.44
N GLY A 151 -13.57 1.58 -7.70
CA GLY A 151 -14.87 1.08 -8.19
C GLY A 151 -15.91 2.18 -8.43
N PHE A 152 -16.85 1.92 -9.34
CA PHE A 152 -17.96 2.85 -9.61
C PHE A 152 -18.86 3.01 -8.37
N PRO A 153 -19.33 4.23 -8.01
CA PRO A 153 -19.27 5.49 -8.75
C PRO A 153 -18.06 6.39 -8.40
N PHE A 154 -17.03 5.85 -7.75
CA PHE A 154 -15.92 6.64 -7.24
C PHE A 154 -14.79 6.80 -8.27
N ARG A 155 -14.20 8.00 -8.32
CA ARG A 155 -12.98 8.26 -9.11
C ARG A 155 -11.79 7.49 -8.58
N HIS A 156 -10.84 7.13 -9.44
CA HIS A 156 -9.58 6.53 -9.01
C HIS A 156 -8.83 7.42 -8.03
N ARG A 157 -8.00 6.81 -7.19
CA ARG A 157 -7.09 7.54 -6.30
C ARG A 157 -5.69 7.44 -6.84
N ASP A 158 -4.96 8.55 -6.85
CA ASP A 158 -3.52 8.53 -7.05
C ASP A 158 -2.81 8.89 -5.74
N PHE A 159 -1.61 8.36 -5.57
CA PHE A 159 -0.75 8.59 -4.41
C PHE A 159 0.68 8.83 -4.89
N VAL A 160 1.37 9.76 -4.24
CA VAL A 160 2.78 10.06 -4.53
C VAL A 160 3.51 10.03 -3.21
N ASP A 161 4.25 8.95 -3.01
CA ASP A 161 4.76 8.59 -1.70
C ASP A 161 6.27 8.42 -1.76
N VAL A 162 6.96 8.88 -0.72
CA VAL A 162 8.31 8.39 -0.48
C VAL A 162 8.18 7.08 0.27
N THR A 163 8.74 6.04 -0.30
CA THR A 163 8.93 4.74 0.30
C THR A 163 10.37 4.63 0.78
N ALA A 164 10.61 4.04 1.95
CA ALA A 164 11.94 3.71 2.42
C ALA A 164 11.94 2.35 3.11
N TRP A 165 13.11 1.74 3.20
CA TRP A 165 13.32 0.51 3.93
C TRP A 165 14.68 0.53 4.63
N LYS A 166 14.81 -0.23 5.71
CA LYS A 166 16.09 -0.46 6.38
C LYS A 166 16.14 -1.81 7.09
N ARG A 167 17.34 -2.37 7.24
CA ARG A 167 17.63 -3.58 8.01
C ARG A 167 18.14 -3.20 9.40
N LEU A 168 17.65 -3.88 10.42
CA LEU A 168 18.14 -3.76 11.79
C LEU A 168 19.15 -4.87 12.11
N PRO A 169 20.02 -4.68 13.12
CA PRO A 169 21.07 -5.67 13.46
C PRO A 169 20.54 -7.05 13.88
N ASP A 170 19.30 -7.15 14.34
CA ASP A 170 18.63 -8.40 14.72
C ASP A 170 18.02 -9.16 13.52
N GLY A 171 18.19 -8.63 12.29
CA GLY A 171 17.61 -9.17 11.07
C GLY A 171 16.19 -8.69 10.79
N THR A 172 15.60 -7.86 11.64
CA THR A 172 14.31 -7.21 11.37
C THR A 172 14.44 -6.29 10.18
N VAL A 173 13.50 -6.37 9.24
CA VAL A 173 13.39 -5.47 8.10
C VAL A 173 12.21 -4.54 8.31
N LEU A 174 12.45 -3.24 8.11
CA LEU A 174 11.42 -2.21 8.14
C LEU A 174 11.20 -1.68 6.74
N GLN A 175 9.95 -1.47 6.35
CA GLN A 175 9.58 -0.72 5.15
C GLN A 175 8.49 0.28 5.56
N ALA A 176 8.58 1.51 5.08
CA ALA A 176 7.62 2.56 5.37
C ALA A 176 7.33 3.38 4.11
N ALA A 177 6.14 3.95 4.03
CA ALA A 177 5.74 4.90 3.01
C ALA A 177 4.94 6.04 3.63
N ARG A 178 5.11 7.24 3.07
CA ARG A 178 4.33 8.42 3.40
C ARG A 178 4.16 9.28 2.16
N SER A 179 2.98 9.86 1.98
CA SER A 179 2.74 10.83 0.93
C SER A 179 3.67 12.03 1.06
N CYS A 180 4.33 12.35 -0.04
CA CYS A 180 5.21 13.49 -0.14
C CYS A 180 4.48 14.58 -0.93
N PRO A 181 4.27 15.78 -0.35
CA PRO A 181 3.72 16.89 -1.10
C PRO A 181 4.75 17.35 -2.14
N THR A 182 4.60 16.89 -3.37
CA THR A 182 5.50 17.23 -4.49
C THR A 182 4.70 17.73 -5.68
N ALA A 183 5.26 18.74 -6.38
CA ALA A 183 4.76 19.21 -7.66
C ALA A 183 5.15 18.29 -8.84
N ALA A 184 6.00 17.27 -8.60
CA ALA A 184 6.62 16.45 -9.64
C ALA A 184 5.66 15.45 -10.31
N ALA A 185 4.45 15.27 -9.75
CA ALA A 185 3.40 14.49 -10.37
C ALA A 185 2.15 15.38 -10.49
N SER A 186 1.95 15.93 -11.69
CA SER A 186 0.69 16.58 -12.03
C SER A 186 -0.46 15.60 -11.79
N LEU A 187 -1.45 16.04 -11.02
CA LEU A 187 -2.67 15.26 -10.78
C LEU A 187 -3.22 14.79 -12.12
N ALA A 188 -3.46 13.48 -12.26
CA ALA A 188 -4.28 13.01 -13.35
C ALA A 188 -5.65 13.72 -13.22
N PRO A 189 -6.16 14.44 -14.25
CA PRO A 189 -7.37 15.26 -14.12
C PRO A 189 -8.62 14.49 -13.64
N THR A 190 -8.60 13.18 -13.78
CA THR A 190 -9.68 12.25 -13.45
C THR A 190 -9.50 11.53 -12.12
N ALA A 191 -8.34 11.64 -11.46
CA ALA A 191 -8.06 11.02 -10.17
C ALA A 191 -8.22 12.01 -9.01
N VAL A 192 -8.47 11.47 -7.82
CA VAL A 192 -8.46 12.20 -6.56
C VAL A 192 -7.18 11.84 -5.81
N ARG A 193 -6.36 12.82 -5.45
CA ARG A 193 -5.13 12.59 -4.66
C ARG A 193 -5.48 12.11 -3.26
N GLY A 194 -5.15 10.86 -2.98
CA GLY A 194 -5.14 10.35 -1.62
C GLY A 194 -3.86 10.76 -0.91
N VAL A 195 -3.87 10.57 0.41
CA VAL A 195 -2.75 10.82 1.31
C VAL A 195 -2.50 9.56 2.13
N VAL A 196 -1.34 8.95 1.92
CA VAL A 196 -0.78 7.94 2.82
C VAL A 196 -0.17 8.69 4.00
N GLU A 197 -0.89 8.72 5.11
CA GLU A 197 -0.37 9.29 6.36
C GLU A 197 0.71 8.38 6.94
N GLU A 198 0.46 7.08 6.88
CA GLU A 198 1.38 6.05 7.33
C GLU A 198 1.09 4.74 6.57
N TRP A 199 2.15 4.09 6.12
CA TRP A 199 2.10 2.68 5.71
C TRP A 199 3.42 2.05 6.08
N ALA A 200 3.42 1.02 6.92
CA ALA A 200 4.66 0.46 7.43
C ALA A 200 4.59 -1.05 7.68
N TYR A 201 5.61 -1.76 7.25
CA TYR A 201 5.86 -3.15 7.60
C TYR A 201 7.01 -3.24 8.60
N VAL A 202 6.78 -4.02 9.65
CA VAL A 202 7.82 -4.60 10.51
C VAL A 202 7.87 -6.09 10.19
N LEU A 203 8.98 -6.54 9.62
CA LEU A 203 9.22 -7.91 9.21
C LEU A 203 10.32 -8.50 10.09
N ALA A 204 9.93 -9.07 11.24
CA ALA A 204 10.88 -9.62 12.20
C ALA A 204 11.12 -11.12 11.95
N PRO A 205 12.37 -11.62 11.94
CA PRO A 205 12.62 -13.05 11.91
C PRO A 205 11.91 -13.77 13.06
N ALA A 206 11.15 -14.81 12.75
CA ALA A 206 10.48 -15.62 13.76
C ALA A 206 11.40 -16.74 14.25
N ALA A 207 11.32 -17.07 15.55
CA ALA A 207 12.19 -18.07 16.18
C ALA A 207 12.07 -19.48 15.55
N GLY A 208 10.89 -19.81 15.01
CA GLY A 208 10.61 -21.08 14.31
C GLY A 208 10.97 -21.08 12.82
N GLY A 209 11.60 -20.02 12.31
CA GLY A 209 11.70 -19.74 10.88
C GLY A 209 10.53 -18.90 10.38
N GLY A 210 10.66 -18.31 9.20
CA GLY A 210 9.67 -17.38 8.64
C GLY A 210 9.78 -15.96 9.23
N THR A 211 8.68 -15.23 9.19
CA THR A 211 8.59 -13.81 9.57
C THR A 211 7.35 -13.54 10.41
N ASP A 212 7.54 -12.87 11.55
CA ASP A 212 6.45 -12.21 12.27
C ASP A 212 6.25 -10.81 11.67
N LEU A 213 5.14 -10.65 10.95
CA LEU A 213 4.75 -9.41 10.29
C LEU A 213 3.87 -8.57 11.22
N THR A 214 4.18 -7.27 11.28
CA THR A 214 3.24 -6.22 11.66
C THR A 214 3.11 -5.23 10.52
N LEU A 215 1.88 -4.98 10.05
CA LEU A 215 1.56 -3.92 9.10
C LEU A 215 0.75 -2.85 9.81
N VAL A 216 1.17 -1.60 9.71
CA VAL A 216 0.41 -0.43 10.15
C VAL A 216 0.04 0.39 8.93
N SER A 217 -1.22 0.81 8.82
CA SER A 217 -1.68 1.60 7.67
C SER A 217 -2.71 2.64 8.08
N GLN A 218 -2.54 3.87 7.58
CA GLN A 218 -3.50 4.95 7.65
C GLN A 218 -3.48 5.73 6.34
N THR A 219 -4.63 5.83 5.69
CA THR A 219 -4.72 6.42 4.36
C THR A 219 -6.01 7.22 4.24
N ASP A 220 -5.86 8.52 3.97
CA ASP A 220 -6.98 9.36 3.57
C ASP A 220 -7.18 9.24 2.06
N LEU A 221 -8.27 8.61 1.64
CA LEU A 221 -8.62 8.48 0.23
C LEU A 221 -9.10 9.79 -0.41
N ALA A 222 -9.26 10.84 0.41
CA ALA A 222 -9.74 12.17 0.07
C ALA A 222 -11.07 12.19 -0.72
N GLY A 223 -11.58 13.39 -0.95
CA GLY A 223 -12.87 13.61 -1.61
C GLY A 223 -14.05 13.00 -0.83
N TYR A 224 -15.21 12.92 -1.49
CA TYR A 224 -16.38 12.28 -0.92
C TYR A 224 -16.26 10.76 -1.08
N MET A 225 -16.14 10.06 0.05
CA MET A 225 -16.35 8.61 0.13
C MET A 225 -17.16 8.35 1.41
N PRO A 226 -18.33 7.69 1.32
CA PRO A 226 -19.15 7.42 2.50
C PRO A 226 -18.36 6.61 3.53
N THR A 227 -18.45 6.99 4.81
CA THR A 227 -17.73 6.31 5.90
C THR A 227 -18.07 4.83 6.01
N ALA A 228 -19.26 4.42 5.55
CA ALA A 228 -19.65 3.02 5.47
C ALA A 228 -18.85 2.20 4.44
N VAL A 229 -18.22 2.85 3.45
CA VAL A 229 -17.31 2.22 2.48
C VAL A 229 -15.88 2.17 3.02
N THR A 230 -15.45 3.18 3.78
CA THR A 230 -14.08 3.22 4.34
C THR A 230 -13.92 2.43 5.64
N ASN A 231 -14.94 2.37 6.51
CA ASN A 231 -14.75 1.94 7.91
C ASN A 231 -15.93 1.18 8.53
N ARG A 232 -16.77 0.47 7.74
CA ARG A 232 -17.94 -0.25 8.30
C ARG A 232 -17.51 -1.15 9.46
N ARG A 233 -18.23 -1.09 10.58
CA ARG A 233 -18.17 -2.12 11.63
C ARG A 233 -18.93 -3.34 11.12
N ALA A 234 -18.45 -4.54 11.44
CA ALA A 234 -19.15 -5.79 11.18
C ALA A 234 -20.47 -5.82 11.97
N ALA A 235 -21.52 -5.25 11.39
CA ALA A 235 -22.89 -5.57 11.74
C ALA A 235 -23.36 -6.60 10.72
N VAL A 236 -23.69 -7.77 11.25
CA VAL A 236 -24.15 -8.97 10.56
C VAL A 236 -25.24 -8.65 9.52
N SER A 237 -25.23 -9.42 8.44
CA SER A 237 -26.24 -9.54 7.36
C SER A 237 -26.35 -8.40 6.34
N SER A 238 -25.54 -8.47 5.29
CA SER A 238 -26.05 -8.44 3.90
C SER A 238 -24.92 -8.82 2.95
N GLN A 239 -25.05 -9.98 2.32
CA GLN A 239 -24.19 -10.43 1.23
C GLN A 239 -24.27 -9.41 0.07
N HIS A 240 -23.11 -9.10 -0.51
CA HIS A 240 -22.87 -8.22 -1.66
C HIS A 240 -22.58 -6.73 -1.31
N SER A 241 -21.30 -6.38 -1.47
CA SER A 241 -20.77 -5.03 -1.77
C SER A 241 -20.55 -4.06 -0.60
N ALA A 242 -19.64 -4.40 0.31
CA ALA A 242 -18.74 -3.46 1.01
C ALA A 242 -17.69 -4.27 1.80
N GLN A 243 -16.54 -4.55 1.20
CA GLN A 243 -15.45 -5.19 1.93
C GLN A 243 -14.89 -4.20 2.97
N MET A 244 -14.73 -4.64 4.22
CA MET A 244 -14.08 -3.83 5.26
C MET A 244 -12.57 -3.79 5.01
N VAL A 245 -11.90 -2.68 5.37
CA VAL A 245 -10.45 -2.49 5.14
C VAL A 245 -9.62 -3.61 5.79
N GLY A 246 -9.89 -4.00 7.03
CA GLY A 246 -9.17 -5.08 7.73
C GLY A 246 -9.13 -6.41 6.95
N PRO A 247 -10.27 -7.01 6.58
CA PRO A 247 -10.32 -8.21 5.74
C PRO A 247 -9.63 -8.09 4.38
N VAL A 248 -9.65 -6.91 3.74
CA VAL A 248 -8.94 -6.69 2.46
C VAL A 248 -7.43 -6.69 2.68
N LEU A 249 -6.96 -6.00 3.72
CA LEU A 249 -5.55 -5.99 4.09
C LEU A 249 -5.06 -7.37 4.54
N ALA A 250 -5.92 -8.18 5.17
CA ALA A 250 -5.61 -9.57 5.51
C ALA A 250 -5.41 -10.43 4.25
N ASP A 251 -6.31 -10.29 3.26
CA ASP A 251 -6.18 -10.97 1.96
C ASP A 251 -4.89 -10.53 1.23
N TYR A 252 -4.55 -9.23 1.31
CA TYR A 252 -3.30 -8.68 0.78
C TYR A 252 -2.06 -9.30 1.43
N VAL A 253 -2.02 -9.41 2.76
CA VAL A 253 -0.88 -10.02 3.49
C VAL A 253 -0.67 -11.48 3.05
N ARG A 254 -1.75 -12.24 2.85
CA ARG A 254 -1.65 -13.61 2.34
C ARG A 254 -1.31 -13.68 0.86
N ALA A 255 -1.72 -12.70 0.06
CA ALA A 255 -1.28 -12.59 -1.33
C ALA A 255 0.23 -12.34 -1.41
N LEU A 256 0.75 -11.44 -0.56
CA LEU A 256 2.17 -11.15 -0.43
C LEU A 256 2.95 -12.43 -0.18
N GLU A 257 2.60 -13.18 0.87
CA GLU A 257 3.25 -14.46 1.19
C GLU A 257 3.23 -15.44 0.03
N ARG A 258 2.07 -15.67 -0.62
CA ARG A 258 1.96 -16.60 -1.74
C ARG A 258 2.86 -16.22 -2.91
N VAL A 259 2.88 -14.93 -3.27
CA VAL A 259 3.73 -14.44 -4.38
C VAL A 259 5.20 -14.52 -4.01
N THR A 260 5.57 -14.22 -2.76
CA THR A 260 6.94 -14.36 -2.27
C THR A 260 7.39 -15.82 -2.33
N ILE A 261 6.58 -16.77 -1.84
CA ILE A 261 6.91 -18.21 -1.88
C ILE A 261 7.07 -18.68 -3.32
N ALA A 262 6.13 -18.34 -4.20
CA ALA A 262 6.17 -18.74 -5.61
C ALA A 262 7.39 -18.20 -6.38
N ARG A 263 8.08 -17.18 -5.85
CA ARG A 263 9.28 -16.60 -6.44
C ARG A 263 10.57 -17.28 -5.96
N VAL A 264 10.57 -17.80 -4.73
CA VAL A 264 11.76 -18.39 -4.10
C VAL A 264 11.93 -19.88 -4.48
N GLN A 265 10.85 -20.53 -4.93
CA GLN A 265 10.85 -21.91 -5.44
C GLN A 265 11.23 -21.97 -6.91
#